data_AF-A0A520H277-F1
#
_entry.id   AF-A0A520H277-F1
#
_cell.length_a   1.000
_cell.length_b   1.000
_cell.length_c   1.000
_cell.angle_alpha   90.00
_cell.angle_beta   90.00
_cell.angle_gamma   90.00
#
_symmetry.space_group_name_H-M   'P 1'
#
loop_
_entity.id
_entity.type
_entity.pdbx_description
1 polymer ?
#
loop_
_entity_poly.entity_id
_entity_poly.type
_entity_poly.pdbx_seq_one_letter_code
_entity_poly.pdbx_strand_id
1 'polypeptide(L)'
;GELPQAIFDNNLCPANENVYRFLDDVIKEVAELFPFPYIHMGGDETSTNYWEKSAAVSSLMQRENLQDMHAVQGYFSKRVKALVEKNGKEFMGWDEILTGGLPSDAAVMAWRKPEKGIEASLKKHKVVMTPFTHTYLDLMQADAITEVPVYKEVRLNKAYQFEPIPEGANTEQIMGGQANLWTEQVYNIRQAEYMTWPRAMAISESLWSAKETKNWPGFVSRVEKHFDRLDVSETKYARSVYDPIFSVSKSSGGQIQVSLSTEIDGLDIYYSFDNSFPDRFYPKYTQPLNPPSDATLLRVITYRGKQPVGRMQNMPVDELMKRAGKK
;
A
#
# COMPACT_ATOMS: atom_id res chain seq x y z
N GLY A 1 6.89 -15.01 -3.62
CA GLY A 1 5.97 -15.95 -4.28
C GLY A 1 5.17 -16.77 -3.29
N GLU A 2 5.38 -16.61 -1.98
CA GLU A 2 4.51 -17.16 -0.94
C GLU A 2 4.23 -16.01 0.04
N LEU A 3 3.00 -15.92 0.52
CA LEU A 3 2.63 -15.00 1.60
C LEU A 3 3.39 -15.42 2.87
N PRO A 4 3.83 -14.46 3.72
CA PRO A 4 4.48 -14.81 4.97
C PRO A 4 3.58 -15.76 5.76
N GLN A 5 4.13 -16.90 6.19
CA GLN A 5 3.45 -17.82 7.08
C GLN A 5 3.17 -17.04 8.39
N ALA A 6 1.91 -16.91 8.77
CA ALA A 6 1.51 -16.10 9.92
C ALA A 6 2.33 -16.52 11.17
N ILE A 7 3.09 -15.58 11.74
CA ILE A 7 3.97 -15.82 12.89
C ILE A 7 3.15 -16.20 14.13
N PHE A 8 1.86 -15.82 14.15
CA PHE A 8 0.86 -16.22 15.13
C PHE A 8 -0.42 -16.64 14.41
N ASP A 9 -0.81 -17.90 14.54
CA ASP A 9 -2.05 -18.44 14.00
C ASP A 9 -3.13 -18.39 15.11
N ASN A 10 -3.98 -17.36 15.10
CA ASN A 10 -5.01 -17.14 16.12
C ASN A 10 -6.40 -16.97 15.48
N ASN A 11 -6.76 -17.89 14.59
CA ASN A 11 -8.01 -17.81 13.84
C ASN A 11 -9.23 -18.22 14.69
N LEU A 12 -10.34 -17.50 14.51
CA LEU A 12 -11.64 -17.87 15.07
C LEU A 12 -12.02 -19.28 14.59
N CYS A 13 -12.57 -20.11 15.46
CA CYS A 13 -12.90 -21.51 15.14
C CYS A 13 -14.27 -21.61 14.43
N PRO A 14 -14.33 -22.03 13.15
CA PRO A 14 -15.60 -22.10 12.40
C PRO A 14 -16.58 -23.15 12.90
N ALA A 15 -16.09 -24.13 13.66
CA ALA A 15 -16.90 -25.20 14.23
C ALA A 15 -17.50 -24.87 15.61
N ASN A 16 -17.14 -23.72 16.20
CA ASN A 16 -17.58 -23.35 17.54
C ASN A 16 -18.75 -22.36 17.52
N GLU A 17 -19.93 -22.81 17.95
CA GLU A 17 -21.14 -21.97 17.97
C GLU A 17 -21.04 -20.73 18.87
N ASN A 18 -20.14 -20.73 19.88
CA ASN A 18 -19.93 -19.56 20.72
C ASN A 18 -19.25 -18.41 19.96
N VAL A 19 -18.49 -18.71 18.90
CA VAL A 19 -17.89 -17.69 18.02
C VAL A 19 -18.99 -16.90 17.31
N TYR A 20 -20.00 -17.58 16.76
CA TYR A 20 -21.08 -16.90 16.04
C TYR A 20 -21.99 -16.10 16.97
N ARG A 21 -22.22 -16.54 18.21
CA ARG A 21 -22.95 -15.74 19.21
C ARG A 21 -22.19 -14.45 19.54
N PHE A 22 -20.89 -14.58 19.83
CA PHE A 22 -20.03 -13.43 20.07
C PHE A 22 -20.02 -12.46 18.88
N LEU A 23 -19.90 -12.97 17.66
CA LEU A 23 -19.92 -12.13 16.46
C LEU A 23 -21.27 -11.44 16.25
N ASP A 24 -22.40 -12.12 16.50
CA ASP A 24 -23.74 -11.52 16.38
C ASP A 24 -23.89 -10.36 17.38
N ASP A 25 -23.46 -10.55 18.64
CA ASP A 25 -23.49 -9.50 19.66
C ASP A 25 -22.65 -8.29 19.24
N VAL A 26 -21.41 -8.51 18.77
CA VAL A 26 -20.53 -7.42 18.32
C VAL A 26 -21.09 -6.73 17.07
N ILE A 27 -21.55 -7.48 16.07
CA ILE A 27 -22.10 -6.93 14.83
C ILE A 27 -23.34 -6.09 15.12
N LYS A 28 -24.21 -6.54 16.02
CA LYS A 28 -25.40 -5.81 16.43
C LYS A 28 -25.03 -4.44 17.04
N GLU A 29 -24.14 -4.42 18.03
CA GLU A 29 -23.71 -3.17 18.68
C GLU A 29 -23.06 -2.20 17.67
N VAL A 30 -22.22 -2.70 16.76
CA VAL A 30 -21.62 -1.90 15.68
C VAL A 30 -22.70 -1.39 14.71
N ALA A 31 -23.67 -2.23 14.33
CA ALA A 31 -24.72 -1.86 13.39
C ALA A 31 -25.64 -0.75 13.94
N GLU A 32 -25.89 -0.75 15.25
CA GLU A 32 -26.66 0.30 15.95
C GLU A 32 -25.90 1.64 16.04
N LEU A 33 -24.57 1.60 16.19
CA LEU A 33 -23.73 2.80 16.29
C LEU A 33 -23.51 3.51 14.95
N PHE A 34 -23.37 2.74 13.86
CA PHE A 34 -22.99 3.30 12.55
C PHE A 34 -24.16 3.27 11.57
N PRO A 35 -24.65 4.42 11.04
CA PRO A 35 -25.81 4.47 10.16
C PRO A 35 -25.53 3.96 8.74
N PHE A 36 -24.27 3.66 8.42
CA PHE A 36 -23.85 3.27 7.08
C PHE A 36 -24.30 1.83 6.72
N PRO A 37 -24.50 1.54 5.42
CA PRO A 37 -25.05 0.26 4.99
C PRO A 37 -24.05 -0.89 5.12
N TYR A 38 -22.76 -0.67 4.84
CA TYR A 38 -21.76 -1.75 4.82
C TYR A 38 -21.08 -1.97 6.16
N ILE A 39 -20.85 -3.24 6.53
CA ILE A 39 -19.87 -3.64 7.54
C ILE A 39 -18.80 -4.50 6.87
N HIS A 40 -17.54 -4.09 7.01
CA HIS A 40 -16.39 -4.83 6.51
C HIS A 40 -15.93 -5.86 7.54
N MET A 41 -16.00 -7.14 7.22
CA MET A 41 -15.67 -8.24 8.15
C MET A 41 -14.26 -8.82 7.96
N GLY A 42 -13.44 -8.19 7.10
CA GLY A 42 -12.07 -8.64 6.84
C GLY A 42 -12.06 -9.89 5.97
N GLY A 43 -11.45 -10.98 6.45
CA GLY A 43 -11.34 -12.27 5.75
C GLY A 43 -10.04 -12.45 4.98
N ASP A 44 -9.06 -11.56 5.17
CA ASP A 44 -7.72 -11.63 4.63
C ASP A 44 -6.83 -12.61 5.41
N GLU A 45 -5.77 -13.10 4.73
CA GLU A 45 -4.62 -13.83 5.29
C GLU A 45 -4.96 -14.92 6.33
N THR A 46 -6.11 -15.58 6.17
CA THR A 46 -6.60 -16.58 7.12
C THR A 46 -5.73 -17.84 7.05
N SER A 47 -4.83 -17.99 8.03
CA SER A 47 -4.03 -19.19 8.19
C SER A 47 -4.88 -20.39 8.64
N THR A 48 -4.58 -21.58 8.13
CA THR A 48 -5.40 -22.78 8.38
C THR A 48 -4.72 -23.81 9.28
N ASN A 49 -3.52 -23.54 9.80
CA ASN A 49 -2.71 -24.58 10.46
C ASN A 49 -3.39 -25.19 11.70
N TYR A 50 -4.11 -24.38 12.49
CA TYR A 50 -4.89 -24.89 13.62
C TYR A 50 -6.21 -25.55 13.20
N TRP A 51 -6.85 -25.07 12.13
CA TRP A 51 -8.09 -25.67 11.61
C TRP A 51 -7.83 -27.08 11.08
N GLU A 52 -6.73 -27.27 10.37
CA GLU A 52 -6.29 -28.57 9.84
C GLU A 52 -6.05 -29.62 10.93
N LYS A 53 -5.69 -29.18 12.14
CA LYS A 53 -5.42 -30.05 13.29
C LYS A 53 -6.62 -30.21 14.23
N SER A 54 -7.73 -29.51 13.96
CA SER A 54 -8.88 -29.46 14.86
C SER A 54 -9.91 -30.54 14.55
N ALA A 55 -10.12 -31.45 15.50
CA ALA A 55 -11.16 -32.49 15.38
C ALA A 55 -12.56 -31.89 15.18
N ALA A 56 -12.85 -30.73 15.81
CA ALA A 56 -14.13 -30.05 15.64
C ALA A 56 -14.30 -29.53 14.20
N VAL A 57 -13.23 -29.00 13.59
CA VAL A 57 -13.26 -28.57 12.18
C VAL A 57 -13.36 -29.78 11.25
N SER A 58 -12.67 -30.89 11.53
CA SER A 58 -12.84 -32.13 10.77
C SER A 58 -14.29 -32.64 10.81
N SER A 59 -14.94 -32.62 11.98
CA SER A 59 -16.36 -32.97 12.11
C SER A 59 -17.27 -32.00 11.38
N LEU A 60 -16.97 -30.70 11.41
CA LEU A 60 -17.69 -29.68 10.62
C LEU A 60 -17.59 -30.00 9.13
N MET A 61 -16.39 -30.29 8.62
CA MET A 61 -16.18 -30.63 7.21
C MET A 61 -17.00 -31.84 6.78
N GLN A 62 -17.06 -32.88 7.62
CA GLN A 62 -17.89 -34.06 7.35
C GLN A 62 -19.39 -33.73 7.35
N ARG A 63 -19.86 -32.96 8.33
CA ARG A 63 -21.27 -32.58 8.48
C ARG A 63 -21.76 -31.73 7.30
N GLU A 64 -20.94 -30.78 6.85
CA GLU A 64 -21.29 -29.79 5.83
C GLU A 64 -20.74 -30.17 4.44
N ASN A 65 -20.10 -31.34 4.30
CA ASN A 65 -19.47 -31.84 3.07
C ASN A 65 -18.44 -30.87 2.44
N LEU A 66 -17.58 -30.27 3.28
CA LEU A 66 -16.55 -29.30 2.87
C LEU A 66 -15.28 -30.03 2.44
N GLN A 67 -14.77 -29.72 1.25
CA GLN A 67 -13.70 -30.49 0.61
C GLN A 67 -12.29 -30.07 1.07
N ASP A 68 -12.12 -28.80 1.44
CA ASP A 68 -10.83 -28.24 1.84
C ASP A 68 -11.02 -27.06 2.83
N MET A 69 -9.91 -26.46 3.28
CA MET A 69 -9.96 -25.34 4.22
C MET A 69 -10.48 -24.03 3.60
N HIS A 70 -10.42 -23.87 2.28
CA HIS A 70 -11.07 -22.74 1.61
C HIS A 70 -12.59 -22.87 1.69
N ALA A 71 -13.12 -24.08 1.55
CA ALA A 71 -14.54 -24.36 1.78
C ALA A 71 -14.93 -24.13 3.25
N VAL A 72 -14.04 -24.41 4.22
CA VAL A 72 -14.24 -24.06 5.63
C VAL A 72 -14.30 -22.54 5.85
N GLN A 73 -13.38 -21.77 5.26
CA GLN A 73 -13.42 -20.31 5.30
C GLN A 73 -14.69 -19.76 4.62
N GLY A 74 -15.10 -20.37 3.50
CA GLY A 74 -16.33 -20.05 2.80
C GLY A 74 -17.59 -20.29 3.64
N TYR A 75 -17.65 -21.43 4.34
CA TYR A 75 -18.72 -21.72 5.31
C TYR A 75 -18.78 -20.66 6.41
N PHE A 76 -17.63 -20.34 7.01
CA PHE A 76 -17.54 -19.31 8.06
C PHE A 76 -18.03 -17.95 7.54
N SER A 77 -17.52 -17.51 6.39
CA SER A 77 -17.87 -16.22 5.78
C SER A 77 -19.35 -16.11 5.44
N LYS A 78 -19.98 -17.19 4.94
CA LYS A 78 -21.43 -17.23 4.67
C LYS A 78 -22.26 -17.05 5.94
N ARG A 79 -21.84 -17.69 7.04
CA ARG A 79 -22.50 -17.53 8.34
C ARG A 79 -22.34 -16.11 8.89
N VAL A 80 -21.15 -15.54 8.79
CA VAL A 80 -20.90 -14.16 9.22
C VAL A 80 -21.70 -13.15 8.39
N LYS A 81 -21.76 -13.32 7.06
CA LYS A 81 -22.63 -12.51 6.17
C LYS A 81 -24.09 -12.53 6.63
N ALA A 82 -24.63 -13.71 6.93
CA ALA A 82 -26.01 -13.83 7.40
C ALA A 82 -26.26 -13.07 8.72
N LEU A 83 -25.27 -12.99 9.62
CA LEU A 83 -25.36 -12.17 10.84
C LEU A 83 -25.36 -10.67 10.52
N VAL A 84 -24.51 -10.22 9.60
CA VAL A 84 -24.49 -8.82 9.13
C VAL A 84 -25.85 -8.43 8.54
N GLU A 85 -26.42 -9.28 7.69
CA GLU A 85 -27.70 -9.04 7.03
C GLU A 85 -28.90 -9.11 7.98
N LYS A 86 -28.87 -10.04 8.94
CA LYS A 86 -29.86 -10.11 10.03
C LYS A 86 -29.95 -8.79 10.81
N ASN A 87 -28.84 -8.07 10.92
CA ASN A 87 -28.74 -6.77 11.60
C ASN A 87 -28.94 -5.58 10.64
N GLY A 88 -29.50 -5.81 9.44
CA GLY A 88 -29.90 -4.75 8.51
C GLY A 88 -28.75 -4.07 7.77
N LYS A 89 -27.59 -4.74 7.68
CA LYS A 89 -26.37 -4.24 7.03
C LYS A 89 -25.98 -5.11 5.84
N GLU A 90 -25.16 -4.58 4.95
CA GLU A 90 -24.55 -5.26 3.82
C GLU A 90 -23.13 -5.74 4.17
N PHE A 91 -22.79 -6.95 3.76
CA PHE A 91 -21.49 -7.54 4.02
C PHE A 91 -20.44 -7.05 3.01
N MET A 92 -19.25 -6.72 3.50
CA MET A 92 -18.04 -6.53 2.69
C MET A 92 -16.86 -7.30 3.28
N GLY A 93 -15.93 -7.76 2.44
CA GLY A 93 -14.67 -8.34 2.89
C GLY A 93 -13.55 -8.20 1.86
N TRP A 94 -12.33 -8.57 2.23
CA TRP A 94 -11.19 -8.56 1.33
C TRP A 94 -11.32 -9.60 0.21
N ASP A 95 -10.61 -9.40 -0.90
CA ASP A 95 -10.77 -10.25 -2.10
C ASP A 95 -10.45 -11.74 -1.94
N GLU A 96 -9.86 -12.17 -0.82
CA GLU A 96 -9.75 -13.57 -0.39
C GLU A 96 -11.10 -14.28 -0.31
N ILE A 97 -12.16 -13.57 0.07
CA ILE A 97 -13.50 -14.16 0.26
C ILE A 97 -14.08 -14.75 -1.03
N LEU A 98 -13.56 -14.34 -2.19
CA LEU A 98 -13.93 -14.89 -3.50
C LEU A 98 -13.63 -16.39 -3.62
N THR A 99 -12.59 -16.87 -2.93
CA THR A 99 -12.19 -18.29 -2.94
C THR A 99 -13.20 -19.16 -2.16
N GLY A 100 -13.89 -18.58 -1.17
CA GLY A 100 -14.87 -19.29 -0.32
C GLY A 100 -16.25 -19.48 -0.95
N GLY A 101 -16.46 -18.99 -2.19
CA GLY A 101 -17.74 -19.14 -2.89
C GLY A 101 -18.90 -18.37 -2.24
N LEU A 102 -18.63 -17.16 -1.73
CA LEU A 102 -19.69 -16.23 -1.32
C LEU A 102 -20.58 -15.86 -2.52
N PRO A 103 -21.88 -15.60 -2.31
CA PRO A 103 -22.77 -15.18 -3.39
C PRO A 103 -22.40 -13.77 -3.90
N SER A 104 -22.83 -13.46 -5.12
CA SER A 104 -22.47 -12.21 -5.82
C SER A 104 -23.01 -10.92 -5.16
N ASP A 105 -23.88 -11.04 -4.16
CA ASP A 105 -24.38 -9.91 -3.37
C ASP A 105 -23.38 -9.46 -2.28
N ALA A 106 -22.33 -10.24 -1.99
CA ALA A 106 -21.25 -9.81 -1.10
C ALA A 106 -20.35 -8.77 -1.81
N ALA A 107 -20.09 -7.64 -1.15
CA ALA A 107 -19.14 -6.65 -1.66
C ALA A 107 -17.69 -7.06 -1.35
N VAL A 108 -16.77 -6.66 -2.20
CA VAL A 108 -15.36 -7.05 -2.17
C VAL A 108 -14.46 -5.82 -2.16
N MET A 109 -13.50 -5.78 -1.25
CA MET A 109 -12.39 -4.82 -1.27
C MET A 109 -11.15 -5.50 -1.87
N ALA A 110 -10.73 -5.07 -3.06
CA ALA A 110 -9.67 -5.70 -3.84
C ALA A 110 -8.31 -5.08 -3.57
N TRP A 111 -7.49 -5.72 -2.74
CA TRP A 111 -6.26 -5.15 -2.20
C TRP A 111 -4.99 -5.78 -2.77
N ARG A 112 -5.01 -7.06 -3.17
CA ARG A 112 -3.79 -7.77 -3.57
C ARG A 112 -3.24 -7.25 -4.89
N LYS A 113 -4.13 -7.02 -5.86
CA LYS A 113 -3.77 -6.55 -7.21
C LYS A 113 -5.02 -6.16 -8.01
N PRO A 114 -4.92 -5.29 -9.04
CA PRO A 114 -6.08 -4.86 -9.82
C PRO A 114 -6.88 -6.02 -10.43
N GLU A 115 -6.22 -7.12 -10.80
CA GLU A 115 -6.85 -8.29 -11.42
C GLU A 115 -7.87 -8.97 -10.51
N LYS A 116 -7.72 -8.85 -9.18
CA LYS A 116 -8.71 -9.38 -8.23
C LYS A 116 -10.02 -8.57 -8.24
N GLY A 117 -9.92 -7.26 -8.43
CA GLY A 117 -11.09 -6.41 -8.64
C GLY A 117 -11.78 -6.69 -9.97
N ILE A 118 -11.01 -6.90 -11.04
CA ILE A 118 -11.53 -7.33 -12.35
C ILE A 118 -12.31 -8.65 -12.19
N GLU A 119 -11.68 -9.67 -11.58
CA GLU A 119 -12.30 -10.97 -11.32
C GLU A 119 -13.62 -10.85 -10.54
N ALA A 120 -13.62 -10.08 -9.45
CA ALA A 120 -14.81 -9.86 -8.62
C ALA A 120 -15.94 -9.16 -9.40
N SER A 121 -15.59 -8.12 -10.18
CA SER A 121 -16.56 -7.34 -10.96
C SER A 121 -17.24 -8.18 -12.05
N LEU A 122 -16.49 -9.08 -12.72
CA LEU A 122 -17.03 -9.99 -13.73
C LEU A 122 -17.92 -11.06 -13.11
N LYS A 123 -17.65 -11.44 -11.86
CA LYS A 123 -18.51 -12.29 -11.02
C LYS A 123 -19.71 -11.55 -10.41
N LYS A 124 -19.91 -10.28 -10.78
CA LYS A 124 -21.02 -9.40 -10.36
C LYS A 124 -21.01 -8.96 -8.89
N HIS A 125 -19.88 -9.12 -8.19
CA HIS A 125 -19.71 -8.53 -6.87
C HIS A 125 -19.50 -7.03 -6.99
N LYS A 126 -20.04 -6.26 -6.05
CA LYS A 126 -19.65 -4.86 -5.86
C LYS A 126 -18.20 -4.76 -5.40
N VAL A 127 -17.41 -3.84 -5.95
CA VAL A 127 -15.96 -3.78 -5.74
C VAL A 127 -15.50 -2.39 -5.30
N VAL A 128 -14.68 -2.35 -4.25
CA VAL A 128 -13.85 -1.20 -3.88
C VAL A 128 -12.38 -1.53 -4.19
N MET A 129 -11.74 -0.75 -5.06
CA MET A 129 -10.37 -0.98 -5.48
C MET A 129 -9.36 -0.39 -4.48
N THR A 130 -8.49 -1.24 -3.92
CA THR A 130 -7.44 -0.85 -2.96
C THR A 130 -6.09 -1.53 -3.22
N PRO A 131 -5.64 -1.67 -4.48
CA PRO A 131 -4.44 -2.46 -4.79
C PRO A 131 -3.20 -1.89 -4.07
N PHE A 132 -2.53 -2.70 -3.24
CA PHE A 132 -1.39 -2.27 -2.42
C PHE A 132 -0.25 -1.67 -3.25
N THR A 133 -0.17 -2.03 -4.52
CA THR A 133 0.82 -1.51 -5.47
C THR A 133 0.69 -0.01 -5.75
N HIS A 134 -0.44 0.61 -5.35
CA HIS A 134 -0.72 2.03 -5.58
C HIS A 134 -1.34 2.72 -4.35
N THR A 135 -2.18 2.02 -3.56
CA THR A 135 -3.05 2.67 -2.57
C THR A 135 -2.70 2.35 -1.12
N TYR A 136 -1.62 1.62 -0.86
CA TYR A 136 -1.13 1.38 0.51
C TYR A 136 -0.17 2.50 0.93
N LEU A 137 -0.59 3.25 1.93
CA LEU A 137 0.07 4.45 2.45
C LEU A 137 1.07 4.13 3.56
N ASP A 138 1.06 2.93 4.11
CA ASP A 138 2.05 2.41 5.07
C ASP A 138 3.37 2.01 4.38
N LEU A 139 3.35 1.74 3.08
CA LEU A 139 4.56 1.42 2.31
C LEU A 139 5.49 2.62 2.23
N MET A 140 6.81 2.34 2.14
CA MET A 140 7.84 3.36 2.04
C MET A 140 7.53 4.32 0.88
N GLN A 141 7.78 5.62 1.09
CA GLN A 141 7.53 6.65 0.06
C GLN A 141 8.79 7.42 -0.32
N ALA A 142 9.93 6.93 0.12
CA ALA A 142 11.27 7.40 -0.20
C ALA A 142 12.24 6.22 -0.13
N ASP A 143 13.52 6.51 -0.33
CA ASP A 143 14.56 5.48 -0.25
C ASP A 143 14.66 4.89 1.16
N ALA A 144 14.85 3.56 1.23
CA ALA A 144 14.97 2.79 2.47
C ALA A 144 16.12 3.25 3.40
N ILE A 145 17.08 4.04 2.92
CA ILE A 145 18.08 4.68 3.81
C ILE A 145 17.47 5.77 4.71
N THR A 146 16.26 6.25 4.42
CA THR A 146 15.56 7.31 5.16
C THR A 146 14.19 6.92 5.69
N GLU A 147 13.72 5.71 5.37
CA GLU A 147 12.41 5.20 5.78
C GLU A 147 12.59 3.99 6.70
N VAL A 148 11.58 3.72 7.54
CA VAL A 148 11.53 2.45 8.25
C VAL A 148 11.35 1.34 7.22
N PRO A 149 12.22 0.30 7.18
CA PRO A 149 12.13 -0.72 6.16
C PRO A 149 10.81 -1.48 6.19
N VAL A 150 10.06 -1.38 5.09
CA VAL A 150 8.88 -2.19 4.77
C VAL A 150 9.18 -3.00 3.51
N TYR A 151 8.41 -4.04 3.25
CA TYR A 151 8.63 -4.97 2.14
C TYR A 151 8.53 -4.32 0.74
N LYS A 152 7.92 -3.12 0.61
CA LYS A 152 7.73 -2.39 -0.66
C LYS A 152 7.72 -0.87 -0.50
N GLU A 153 7.76 -0.19 -1.64
CA GLU A 153 7.73 1.26 -1.80
C GLU A 153 6.59 1.67 -2.75
N VAL A 154 5.87 2.74 -2.40
CA VAL A 154 4.90 3.44 -3.25
C VAL A 154 5.14 4.94 -3.10
N ARG A 155 5.82 5.54 -4.09
CA ARG A 155 6.00 7.00 -4.19
C ARG A 155 4.75 7.72 -4.70
N LEU A 156 4.78 9.06 -4.68
CA LEU A 156 3.63 9.88 -5.06
C LEU A 156 3.19 9.67 -6.52
N ASN A 157 4.14 9.57 -7.45
CA ASN A 157 3.90 9.32 -8.87
C ASN A 157 3.26 7.96 -9.09
N LYS A 158 3.65 6.95 -8.30
CA LYS A 158 3.06 5.62 -8.36
C LYS A 158 1.63 5.63 -7.83
N ALA A 159 1.38 6.30 -6.71
CA ALA A 159 0.01 6.50 -6.21
C ALA A 159 -0.86 7.26 -7.24
N TYR A 160 -0.30 8.26 -7.93
CA TYR A 160 -0.98 9.00 -8.99
C TYR A 160 -1.33 8.16 -10.22
N GLN A 161 -0.62 7.07 -10.48
CA GLN A 161 -0.93 6.14 -11.56
C GLN A 161 -2.10 5.20 -11.24
N PHE A 162 -2.66 5.25 -10.02
CA PHE A 162 -3.84 4.46 -9.67
C PHE A 162 -4.98 4.68 -10.66
N GLU A 163 -5.52 3.58 -11.18
CA GLU A 163 -6.68 3.52 -12.06
C GLU A 163 -7.79 2.75 -11.31
N PRO A 164 -8.83 3.43 -10.79
CA PRO A 164 -9.91 2.76 -10.09
C PRO A 164 -10.78 1.91 -11.01
N ILE A 165 -10.82 2.17 -12.32
CA ILE A 165 -11.58 1.37 -13.29
C ILE A 165 -10.59 0.73 -14.27
N PRO A 166 -9.94 -0.38 -13.89
CA PRO A 166 -8.95 -1.03 -14.75
C PRO A 166 -9.62 -1.61 -16.01
N GLU A 167 -8.86 -1.66 -17.10
CA GLU A 167 -9.32 -2.24 -18.36
C GLU A 167 -9.78 -3.70 -18.16
N GLY A 168 -10.93 -4.04 -18.72
CA GLY A 168 -11.55 -5.36 -18.59
C GLY A 168 -12.44 -5.56 -17.36
N ALA A 169 -12.53 -4.60 -16.43
CA ALA A 169 -13.49 -4.64 -15.33
C ALA A 169 -14.93 -4.41 -15.82
N ASN A 170 -15.90 -5.01 -15.12
CA ASN A 170 -17.29 -4.61 -15.25
C ASN A 170 -17.51 -3.30 -14.47
N THR A 171 -17.58 -2.19 -15.18
CA THR A 171 -17.64 -0.84 -14.61
C THR A 171 -18.86 -0.60 -13.71
N GLU A 172 -20.00 -1.25 -14.00
CA GLU A 172 -21.23 -1.15 -13.18
C GLU A 172 -21.08 -1.72 -11.76
N GLN A 173 -20.04 -2.53 -11.54
CA GLN A 173 -19.76 -3.16 -10.27
C GLN A 173 -18.64 -2.47 -9.49
N ILE A 174 -17.90 -1.56 -10.11
CA ILE A 174 -16.87 -0.78 -9.41
C ILE A 174 -17.56 0.38 -8.68
N MET A 175 -17.54 0.33 -7.34
CA MET A 175 -18.10 1.38 -6.47
C MET A 175 -17.15 2.56 -6.29
N GLY A 176 -15.84 2.33 -6.47
CA GLY A 176 -14.79 3.32 -6.23
C GLY A 176 -13.50 2.67 -5.78
N GLY A 177 -12.70 3.41 -5.01
CA GLY A 177 -11.47 2.92 -4.41
C GLY A 177 -11.12 3.65 -3.12
N GLN A 178 -10.08 3.15 -2.44
CA GLN A 178 -9.67 3.65 -1.13
C GLN A 178 -8.15 3.53 -0.95
N ALA A 179 -7.59 4.47 -0.19
CA ALA A 179 -6.23 4.41 0.31
C ALA A 179 -6.21 3.79 1.71
N ASN A 180 -5.33 2.82 1.94
CA ASN A 180 -5.24 2.11 3.21
C ASN A 180 -3.97 2.55 3.94
N LEU A 181 -4.06 2.83 5.24
CA LEU A 181 -2.91 3.09 6.10
C LEU A 181 -2.89 2.05 7.22
N TRP A 182 -2.02 1.06 7.09
CA TRP A 182 -1.70 0.12 8.16
C TRP A 182 -0.69 0.75 9.13
N THR A 183 -0.72 0.34 10.40
CA THR A 183 -0.07 1.09 11.49
C THR A 183 0.93 0.28 12.31
N GLU A 184 1.44 -0.85 11.79
CA GLU A 184 2.43 -1.71 12.47
C GLU A 184 3.71 -0.94 12.83
N GLN A 185 4.12 -0.02 11.95
CA GLN A 185 5.30 0.83 12.11
C GLN A 185 4.95 2.33 12.21
N VAL A 186 3.67 2.67 12.43
CA VAL A 186 3.20 4.05 12.55
C VAL A 186 2.90 4.34 14.02
N TYR A 187 3.88 4.90 14.73
CA TYR A 187 3.84 4.97 16.19
C TYR A 187 3.15 6.21 16.75
N ASN A 188 2.88 7.23 15.93
CA ASN A 188 2.26 8.46 16.37
C ASN A 188 1.54 9.18 15.22
N ILE A 189 0.71 10.17 15.58
CA ILE A 189 -0.11 10.92 14.63
C ILE A 189 0.70 11.69 13.59
N ARG A 190 1.87 12.26 13.96
CA ARG A 190 2.73 12.97 13.01
C ARG A 190 3.26 12.04 11.92
N GLN A 191 3.53 10.78 12.27
CA GLN A 191 3.93 9.76 11.30
C GLN A 191 2.73 9.33 10.44
N ALA A 192 1.53 9.18 11.01
CA ALA A 192 0.33 8.89 10.23
C ALA A 192 0.04 9.99 9.19
N GLU A 193 0.15 11.25 9.57
CA GLU A 193 0.06 12.41 8.68
C GLU A 193 1.14 12.39 7.58
N TYR A 194 2.40 12.14 7.94
CA TYR A 194 3.51 11.97 6.98
C TYR A 194 3.26 10.84 5.98
N MET A 195 2.76 9.68 6.44
CA MET A 195 2.48 8.53 5.58
C MET A 195 1.28 8.78 4.66
N THR A 196 0.30 9.56 5.13
CA THR A 196 -0.92 9.90 4.40
C THR A 196 -0.68 10.93 3.30
N TRP A 197 -0.02 12.04 3.62
CA TRP A 197 0.12 13.17 2.71
C TRP A 197 1.51 13.22 2.07
N PRO A 198 1.62 13.42 0.73
CA PRO A 198 0.57 13.79 -0.21
C PRO A 198 -0.07 12.64 -1.00
N ARG A 199 0.27 11.36 -0.74
CA ARG A 199 -0.21 10.23 -1.55
C ARG A 199 -1.73 10.07 -1.54
N ALA A 200 -2.40 10.39 -0.44
CA ALA A 200 -3.87 10.45 -0.40
C ALA A 200 -4.47 11.50 -1.35
N MET A 201 -3.76 12.61 -1.64
CA MET A 201 -4.20 13.58 -2.67
C MET A 201 -4.14 12.99 -4.07
N ALA A 202 -3.11 12.18 -4.36
CA ALA A 202 -2.97 11.50 -5.65
C ALA A 202 -4.10 10.48 -5.88
N ILE A 203 -4.44 9.72 -4.84
CA ILE A 203 -5.54 8.76 -4.88
C ILE A 203 -6.88 9.49 -5.02
N SER A 204 -7.07 10.61 -4.31
CA SER A 204 -8.27 11.44 -4.42
C SER A 204 -8.47 11.99 -5.83
N GLU A 205 -7.41 12.46 -6.49
CA GLU A 205 -7.48 12.86 -7.90
C GLU A 205 -7.91 11.70 -8.80
N SER A 206 -7.33 10.51 -8.61
CA SER A 206 -7.72 9.32 -9.40
C SER A 206 -9.18 8.90 -9.19
N LEU A 207 -9.75 9.16 -8.02
CA LEU A 207 -11.14 8.82 -7.69
C LEU A 207 -12.15 9.87 -8.13
N TRP A 208 -11.73 11.12 -8.28
CA TRP A 208 -12.63 12.24 -8.55
C TRP A 208 -12.53 12.78 -9.97
N SER A 209 -11.31 12.92 -10.48
CA SER A 209 -11.04 13.54 -11.78
C SER A 209 -11.13 12.52 -12.91
N ALA A 210 -11.69 12.93 -14.05
CA ALA A 210 -11.73 12.07 -15.23
C ALA A 210 -10.31 11.74 -15.72
N LYS A 211 -10.08 10.48 -16.11
CA LYS A 211 -8.75 9.93 -16.44
C LYS A 211 -7.98 10.78 -17.44
N GLU A 212 -8.65 11.25 -18.49
CA GLU A 212 -8.10 12.07 -19.57
C GLU A 212 -7.65 13.47 -19.14
N THR A 213 -8.12 13.95 -17.99
CA THR A 213 -7.74 15.26 -17.43
C THR A 213 -6.53 15.19 -16.52
N LYS A 214 -6.09 13.98 -16.15
CA LYS A 214 -4.93 13.77 -15.27
C LYS A 214 -3.66 14.26 -15.97
N ASN A 215 -2.95 15.14 -15.29
CA ASN A 215 -1.72 15.76 -15.75
C ASN A 215 -0.74 15.85 -14.58
N TRP A 216 0.36 15.10 -14.66
CA TRP A 216 1.32 14.98 -13.56
C TRP A 216 1.97 16.33 -13.16
N PRO A 217 2.56 17.13 -14.09
CA PRO A 217 3.12 18.43 -13.72
C PRO A 217 2.08 19.38 -13.07
N GLY A 218 0.86 19.40 -13.60
CA GLY A 218 -0.24 20.20 -13.05
C GLY A 218 -0.68 19.72 -11.66
N PHE A 219 -0.74 18.41 -11.44
CA PHE A 219 -1.01 17.80 -10.14
C PHE A 219 0.06 18.18 -9.12
N VAL A 220 1.34 18.04 -9.45
CA VAL A 220 2.46 18.41 -8.57
C VAL A 220 2.33 19.88 -8.17
N SER A 221 2.11 20.79 -9.12
CA SER A 221 1.93 22.22 -8.81
C SER A 221 0.77 22.49 -7.85
N ARG A 222 -0.33 21.73 -7.94
CA ARG A 222 -1.45 21.83 -6.98
C ARG A 222 -1.09 21.27 -5.61
N VAL A 223 -0.41 20.12 -5.56
CA VAL A 223 0.08 19.53 -4.30
C VAL A 223 0.99 20.49 -3.56
N GLU A 224 1.90 21.16 -4.25
CA GLU A 224 2.79 22.16 -3.64
C GLU A 224 2.01 23.32 -3.01
N LYS A 225 0.95 23.80 -3.68
CA LYS A 225 0.03 24.79 -3.08
C LYS A 225 -0.77 24.22 -1.90
N HIS A 226 -1.02 22.92 -1.86
CA HIS A 226 -1.63 22.28 -0.70
C HIS A 226 -0.66 22.18 0.47
N PHE A 227 0.65 22.09 0.25
CA PHE A 227 1.63 22.14 1.34
C PHE A 227 1.55 23.45 2.13
N ASP A 228 1.34 24.59 1.47
CA ASP A 228 1.11 25.86 2.15
C ASP A 228 -0.10 25.80 3.11
N ARG A 229 -1.16 25.06 2.74
CA ARG A 229 -2.34 24.87 3.58
C ARG A 229 -2.06 23.93 4.75
N LEU A 230 -1.30 22.85 4.50
CA LEU A 230 -0.91 21.90 5.55
C LEU A 230 0.06 22.55 6.55
N ASP A 231 0.91 23.48 6.11
CA ASP A 231 1.76 24.28 6.99
C ASP A 231 0.89 25.18 7.90
N VAL A 232 -0.15 25.83 7.36
CA VAL A 232 -1.10 26.65 8.14
C VAL A 232 -1.90 25.80 9.14
N SER A 233 -2.27 24.56 8.79
CA SER A 233 -2.97 23.65 9.70
C SER A 233 -2.03 22.82 10.59
N GLU A 234 -0.73 23.08 10.52
CA GLU A 234 0.34 22.35 11.24
C GLU A 234 0.32 20.82 11.00
N THR A 235 -0.28 20.37 9.91
CA THR A 235 -0.40 18.95 9.54
C THR A 235 0.90 18.48 8.89
N LYS A 236 1.49 17.40 9.39
CA LYS A 236 2.71 16.85 8.78
C LYS A 236 2.42 16.27 7.39
N TYR A 237 3.41 16.38 6.51
CA TYR A 237 3.40 15.73 5.20
C TYR A 237 4.81 15.30 4.80
N ALA A 238 4.87 14.36 3.87
CA ALA A 238 6.11 13.93 3.25
C ALA A 238 6.57 14.89 2.16
N ARG A 239 7.88 15.12 2.13
CA ARG A 239 8.59 15.90 1.09
C ARG A 239 9.43 15.00 0.18
N SER A 240 9.21 13.69 0.24
CA SER A 240 10.00 12.69 -0.48
C SER A 240 9.89 12.77 -2.01
N VAL A 241 8.85 13.42 -2.53
CA VAL A 241 8.72 13.77 -3.95
C VAL A 241 9.91 14.59 -4.49
N TYR A 242 10.61 15.30 -3.60
CA TYR A 242 11.81 16.08 -3.94
C TYR A 242 13.11 15.30 -3.78
N ASP A 243 13.10 14.15 -3.11
CA ASP A 243 14.32 13.41 -2.83
C ASP A 243 14.90 12.79 -4.11
N PRO A 244 16.23 12.66 -4.22
CA PRO A 244 16.85 11.97 -5.34
C PRO A 244 16.52 10.47 -5.27
N ILE A 245 16.40 9.85 -6.44
CA ILE A 245 16.16 8.42 -6.61
C ILE A 245 17.47 7.78 -7.07
N PHE A 246 17.90 6.73 -6.36
CA PHE A 246 19.16 6.03 -6.63
C PHE A 246 18.89 4.75 -7.42
N SER A 247 19.53 4.63 -8.58
CA SER A 247 19.63 3.38 -9.34
C SER A 247 21.09 2.97 -9.45
N VAL A 248 21.39 1.69 -9.21
CA VAL A 248 22.77 1.20 -9.22
C VAL A 248 22.90 0.05 -10.21
N SER A 249 23.89 0.15 -11.09
CA SER A 249 24.26 -0.90 -12.03
C SER A 249 25.74 -1.27 -11.87
N LYS A 250 26.17 -2.34 -12.54
CA LYS A 250 27.59 -2.66 -12.72
C LYS A 250 27.98 -2.38 -14.15
N SER A 251 29.06 -1.62 -14.33
CA SER A 251 29.72 -1.49 -15.62
C SER A 251 30.32 -2.82 -16.09
N SER A 252 30.68 -2.92 -17.37
CA SER A 252 31.36 -4.10 -17.94
C SER A 252 32.68 -4.44 -17.23
N GLY A 253 33.34 -3.45 -16.60
CA GLY A 253 34.56 -3.63 -15.81
C GLY A 253 34.32 -3.98 -14.34
N GLY A 254 33.08 -4.23 -13.93
CA GLY A 254 32.72 -4.62 -12.56
C GLY A 254 32.62 -3.46 -11.56
N GLN A 255 32.95 -2.23 -11.96
CA GLN A 255 32.75 -1.03 -11.13
C GLN A 255 31.27 -0.68 -11.03
N ILE A 256 30.82 -0.30 -9.83
CA ILE A 256 29.46 0.18 -9.62
C ILE A 256 29.27 1.55 -10.28
N GLN A 257 28.10 1.74 -10.87
CA GLN A 257 27.68 2.99 -11.48
C GLN A 257 26.36 3.42 -10.86
N VAL A 258 26.34 4.64 -10.29
CA VAL A 258 25.18 5.20 -9.59
C VAL A 258 24.52 6.23 -10.49
N SER A 259 23.28 5.96 -10.89
CA SER A 259 22.42 6.90 -11.61
C SER A 259 21.45 7.55 -10.64
N LEU A 260 21.32 8.87 -10.74
CA LEU A 260 20.40 9.67 -9.94
C LEU A 260 19.28 10.21 -10.84
N SER A 261 18.05 10.20 -10.33
CA SER A 261 16.89 10.85 -10.98
C SER A 261 16.00 11.52 -9.95
N THR A 262 14.96 12.22 -10.40
CA THR A 262 13.95 12.84 -9.55
C THR A 262 12.55 12.44 -10.01
N GLU A 263 11.59 12.52 -9.08
CA GLU A 263 10.19 12.19 -9.35
C GLU A 263 9.47 13.29 -10.14
N ILE A 264 9.97 14.52 -10.02
CA ILE A 264 9.46 15.72 -10.67
C ILE A 264 10.58 16.44 -11.40
N ASP A 265 10.21 17.20 -12.43
CA ASP A 265 11.13 17.98 -13.24
C ASP A 265 11.60 19.26 -12.52
N GLY A 266 12.63 19.90 -13.08
CA GLY A 266 13.10 21.22 -12.62
C GLY A 266 13.90 21.20 -11.32
N LEU A 267 14.39 20.03 -10.91
CA LEU A 267 15.28 19.85 -9.77
C LEU A 267 16.72 19.62 -10.24
N ASP A 268 17.63 20.34 -9.61
CA ASP A 268 19.06 20.13 -9.75
C ASP A 268 19.55 19.23 -8.61
N ILE A 269 20.39 18.25 -8.92
CA ILE A 269 20.96 17.32 -7.94
C ILE A 269 22.44 17.67 -7.73
N TYR A 270 22.84 17.85 -6.47
CA TYR A 270 24.21 18.13 -6.06
C TYR A 270 24.72 17.03 -5.13
N TYR A 271 26.01 16.70 -5.22
CA TYR A 271 26.56 15.58 -4.48
C TYR A 271 27.99 15.79 -3.98
N SER A 272 28.39 14.95 -3.03
CA SER A 272 29.77 14.83 -2.55
C SER A 272 30.10 13.41 -2.10
N PHE A 273 31.39 13.05 -2.16
CA PHE A 273 31.94 11.77 -1.66
C PHE A 273 32.90 11.94 -0.47
N ASP A 274 33.19 13.19 -0.11
CA ASP A 274 34.24 13.59 0.83
C ASP A 274 33.70 13.88 2.25
N ASN A 275 32.49 13.41 2.56
CA ASN A 275 31.76 13.72 3.81
C ASN A 275 31.51 15.22 4.05
N SER A 276 31.54 16.07 3.03
CA SER A 276 30.98 17.43 3.10
C SER A 276 29.46 17.42 2.91
N PHE A 277 28.77 18.49 3.30
CA PHE A 277 27.34 18.66 3.01
C PHE A 277 27.22 19.47 1.70
N PRO A 278 26.87 18.84 0.56
CA PRO A 278 26.87 19.54 -0.71
C PRO A 278 25.81 20.64 -0.71
N ASP A 279 26.20 21.82 -1.18
CA ASP A 279 25.29 22.91 -1.53
C ASP A 279 25.25 23.09 -3.06
N ARG A 280 24.63 24.17 -3.54
CA ARG A 280 24.48 24.44 -4.99
C ARG A 280 25.79 24.79 -5.72
N PHE A 281 26.92 24.87 -5.03
CA PHE A 281 28.24 25.12 -5.61
C PHE A 281 29.09 23.85 -5.73
N TYR A 282 28.61 22.74 -5.19
CA TYR A 282 29.22 21.42 -5.40
C TYR A 282 28.99 20.91 -6.83
N PRO A 283 29.65 19.81 -7.23
CA PRO A 283 29.38 19.16 -8.51
C PRO A 283 27.88 18.88 -8.69
N LYS A 284 27.33 19.42 -9.78
CA LYS A 284 25.99 19.12 -10.23
C LYS A 284 26.01 17.77 -10.95
N TYR A 285 25.07 16.89 -10.62
CA TYR A 285 24.90 15.61 -11.31
C TYR A 285 24.44 15.86 -12.75
N THR A 286 25.23 15.39 -13.71
CA THR A 286 24.94 15.47 -15.15
C THR A 286 25.10 14.12 -15.87
N GLN A 287 25.73 13.14 -15.21
CA GLN A 287 26.00 11.81 -15.73
C GLN A 287 26.16 10.82 -14.56
N PRO A 288 26.00 9.50 -14.80
CA PRO A 288 26.17 8.50 -13.75
C PRO A 288 27.51 8.61 -13.03
N LEU A 289 27.48 8.39 -11.72
CA LEU A 289 28.63 8.55 -10.82
C LEU A 289 29.34 7.22 -10.58
N ASN A 290 30.66 7.28 -10.56
CA ASN A 290 31.52 6.19 -10.08
C ASN A 290 32.06 6.61 -8.71
N PRO A 291 31.64 5.96 -7.61
CA PRO A 291 32.19 6.24 -6.29
C PRO A 291 33.72 6.06 -6.28
N PRO A 292 34.49 7.01 -5.74
CA PRO A 292 35.92 6.84 -5.48
C PRO A 292 36.18 5.60 -4.61
N SER A 293 37.35 4.97 -4.76
CA SER A 293 37.69 3.72 -4.07
C SER A 293 37.74 3.85 -2.54
N ASP A 294 38.01 5.05 -2.04
CA ASP A 294 38.10 5.41 -0.63
C ASP A 294 36.83 6.08 -0.09
N ALA A 295 35.82 6.31 -0.95
CA ALA A 295 34.57 6.92 -0.54
C ALA A 295 33.76 5.95 0.33
N THR A 296 33.33 6.44 1.50
CA THR A 296 32.46 5.68 2.43
C THR A 296 31.01 6.12 2.34
N LEU A 297 30.76 7.35 1.89
CA LEU A 297 29.45 7.98 1.84
C LEU A 297 29.27 8.78 0.56
N LEU A 298 28.11 8.65 -0.07
CA LEU A 298 27.62 9.56 -1.10
C LEU A 298 26.54 10.44 -0.47
N ARG A 299 26.80 11.75 -0.37
CA ARG A 299 25.77 12.71 0.02
C ARG A 299 25.12 13.33 -1.18
N VAL A 300 23.80 13.43 -1.16
CA VAL A 300 23.01 13.97 -2.27
C VAL A 300 21.90 14.86 -1.74
N ILE A 301 21.69 16.00 -2.40
CA ILE A 301 20.57 16.91 -2.12
C ILE A 301 20.02 17.49 -3.43
N THR A 302 18.73 17.78 -3.44
CA THR A 302 18.06 18.41 -4.58
C THR A 302 17.71 19.87 -4.29
N TYR A 303 17.87 20.70 -5.31
CA TYR A 303 17.59 22.13 -5.29
C TYR A 303 16.60 22.50 -6.38
N ARG A 304 15.74 23.47 -6.08
CA ARG A 304 14.96 24.20 -7.08
C ARG A 304 15.50 25.63 -7.16
N GLY A 305 16.21 25.94 -8.24
CA GLY A 305 16.95 27.19 -8.36
C GLY A 305 17.98 27.34 -7.23
N LYS A 306 17.78 28.29 -6.32
CA LYS A 306 18.70 28.55 -5.19
C LYS A 306 18.27 27.90 -3.87
N GLN A 307 17.09 27.26 -3.83
CA GLN A 307 16.52 26.73 -2.60
C GLN A 307 16.69 25.21 -2.52
N PRO A 308 17.21 24.65 -1.41
CA PRO A 308 17.17 23.21 -1.17
C PRO A 308 15.72 22.79 -0.93
N VAL A 309 15.27 21.73 -1.60
CA VAL A 309 13.88 21.26 -1.51
C VAL A 309 13.75 19.82 -1.05
N GLY A 310 14.68 18.95 -1.43
CA GLY A 310 14.78 17.58 -0.92
C GLY A 310 15.55 17.49 0.38
N ARG A 311 15.45 16.32 1.02
CA ARG A 311 16.22 15.99 2.22
C ARG A 311 17.66 15.67 1.84
N MET A 312 18.60 15.97 2.73
CA MET A 312 19.98 15.52 2.59
C MET A 312 20.03 14.00 2.73
N GLN A 313 20.31 13.31 1.62
CA GLN A 313 20.47 11.87 1.58
C GLN A 313 21.90 11.50 1.90
N ASN A 314 22.09 10.64 2.90
CA ASN A 314 23.39 10.10 3.29
C ASN A 314 23.42 8.63 2.85
N MET A 315 23.84 8.37 1.62
CA MET A 315 23.84 7.03 1.02
C MET A 315 25.18 6.32 1.30
N PRO A 316 25.21 5.28 2.14
CA PRO A 316 26.43 4.51 2.36
C PRO A 316 26.89 3.83 1.07
N VAL A 317 28.19 3.87 0.77
CA VAL A 317 28.73 3.19 -0.42
C VAL A 317 28.54 1.67 -0.34
N ASP A 318 28.57 1.10 0.85
CA ASP A 318 28.28 -0.33 1.08
C ASP A 318 26.84 -0.71 0.70
N GLU A 319 25.87 0.20 0.92
CA GLU A 319 24.49 -0.02 0.51
C GLU A 319 24.36 0.04 -1.03
N LEU A 320 25.09 0.95 -1.69
CA LEU A 320 25.18 0.97 -3.16
C LEU A 320 25.79 -0.33 -3.71
N MET A 321 26.86 -0.84 -3.10
CA MET A 321 27.49 -2.11 -3.45
C MET A 321 26.51 -3.28 -3.31
N LYS A 322 25.76 -3.32 -2.21
CA LYS A 322 24.74 -4.34 -1.94
C LYS A 322 23.62 -4.30 -2.99
N ARG A 323 23.16 -3.11 -3.38
CA ARG A 323 22.15 -2.94 -4.45
C ARG A 323 22.66 -3.44 -5.80
N ALA A 324 23.90 -3.16 -6.14
CA ALA A 324 24.52 -3.66 -7.37
C ALA A 324 24.67 -5.20 -7.42
N GLY A 325 24.66 -5.86 -6.26
CA GLY A 325 24.77 -7.32 -6.11
C GLY A 325 23.44 -8.08 -6.15
N LYS A 326 22.30 -7.40 -5.97
CA LYS A 326 20.97 -7.99 -6.11
C LYS A 326 20.60 -8.04 -7.60
N LYS A 327 20.74 -9.21 -8.23
CA LYS A 327 20.11 -9.52 -9.52
C LYS A 327 18.87 -10.36 -9.28
#